data_AF-A0A2A5F8J2-F1
#
_entry.id   AF-A0A2A5F8J2-F1
#
_cell.length_a   1.000
_cell.length_b   1.000
_cell.length_c   1.000
_cell.angle_alpha   90.00
_cell.angle_beta   90.00
_cell.angle_gamma   90.00
#
_symmetry.space_group_name_H-M   'P 1'
#
loop_
_entity.id
_entity.type
_entity.pdbx_description
1 polymer ?
#
loop_
_entity_poly.entity_id
_entity_poly.type
_entity_poly.pdbx_seq_one_letter_code
_entity_poly.pdbx_strand_id
1 'polypeptide(L)'
;MIRLLKTFCLALVFATPSVAQSDRAGDFDYYVMSLSWTPSWCALEGDERNSPQCDADQGFGFTLHGLWPQYESGWPTYCRTSERDPTRSQTAAMADIMGTSGLAWYQWKKHGRCSGLSSEKYFETAREAYTSVTRPEVFRNLPREMRLPPSVIEAAFLELNDGIEPDGLTVTCKSSMIQEVRICLTKDLTPRICGQDVIRDCQYNADMAPMR
;
A
#
# COMPACT_ATOMS: atom_id res chain seq x y z
N MET A 1 -45.55 -33.37 -48.61
CA MET A 1 -45.55 -33.42 -47.13
C MET A 1 -44.14 -33.73 -46.67
N ILE A 2 -43.34 -32.72 -46.32
CA ILE A 2 -41.96 -32.90 -45.82
C ILE A 2 -41.92 -32.28 -44.42
N ARG A 3 -41.79 -33.12 -43.40
CA ARG A 3 -41.67 -32.71 -41.99
C ARG A 3 -40.22 -32.27 -41.75
N LEU A 4 -39.99 -30.98 -41.52
CA LEU A 4 -38.72 -30.49 -40.97
C LEU A 4 -38.63 -30.87 -39.49
N LEU A 5 -37.74 -31.80 -39.15
CA LEU A 5 -37.32 -32.05 -37.77
C LEU A 5 -36.50 -30.85 -37.29
N LYS A 6 -37.00 -30.13 -36.28
CA LYS A 6 -36.24 -29.10 -35.55
C LYS A 6 -35.32 -29.81 -34.56
N THR A 7 -34.04 -29.96 -34.91
CA THR A 7 -33.02 -30.44 -33.98
C THR A 7 -32.67 -29.32 -33.01
N PHE A 8 -33.08 -29.47 -31.74
CA PHE A 8 -32.72 -28.55 -30.66
C PHE A 8 -31.32 -28.91 -30.16
N CYS A 9 -30.29 -28.21 -30.65
CA CYS A 9 -28.93 -28.30 -30.10
C CYS A 9 -28.92 -27.68 -28.71
N LEU A 10 -29.02 -28.52 -27.68
CA LEU A 10 -28.79 -28.13 -26.29
C LEU A 10 -27.30 -27.81 -26.11
N ALA A 11 -26.94 -26.54 -26.13
CA ALA A 11 -25.57 -26.09 -25.81
C ALA A 11 -25.31 -26.33 -24.32
N LEU A 12 -24.53 -27.37 -24.00
CA LEU A 12 -23.97 -27.61 -22.68
C LEU A 12 -22.94 -26.51 -22.39
N VAL A 13 -23.35 -25.49 -21.64
CA VAL A 13 -22.43 -24.52 -21.05
C VAL A 13 -21.67 -25.26 -19.95
N PHE A 14 -20.43 -25.69 -20.26
CA PHE A 14 -19.50 -26.15 -19.24
C PHE A 14 -19.12 -24.96 -18.36
N ALA A 15 -19.77 -24.82 -17.21
CA ALA A 15 -19.30 -23.97 -16.14
C ALA A 15 -18.00 -24.59 -15.59
N THR A 16 -16.86 -24.12 -16.07
CA THR A 16 -15.58 -24.44 -15.45
C THR A 16 -15.61 -23.90 -14.01
N PRO A 17 -15.40 -24.73 -12.98
CA PRO A 17 -15.28 -24.23 -11.63
C PRO A 17 -14.08 -23.28 -11.60
N SER A 18 -14.31 -22.01 -11.26
CA SER A 18 -13.23 -21.09 -10.93
C SER A 18 -12.47 -21.70 -9.77
N VAL A 19 -11.25 -22.17 -10.01
CA VAL A 19 -10.32 -22.48 -8.94
C VAL A 19 -10.10 -21.16 -8.21
N ALA A 20 -10.71 -21.01 -7.04
CA ALA A 20 -10.34 -19.93 -6.15
C ALA A 20 -8.87 -20.15 -5.80
N GLN A 21 -7.98 -19.42 -6.48
CA GLN A 21 -6.57 -19.34 -6.12
C GLN A 21 -6.54 -18.80 -4.69
N SER A 22 -6.47 -19.69 -3.70
CA SER A 22 -6.28 -19.23 -2.34
C SER A 22 -4.82 -18.83 -2.23
N ASP A 23 -4.55 -17.53 -2.19
CA ASP A 23 -3.21 -17.02 -1.98
C ASP A 23 -2.58 -17.69 -0.75
N ARG A 24 -1.38 -18.25 -0.95
CA ARG A 24 -0.64 -18.98 0.08
C ARG A 24 0.31 -18.02 0.79
N ALA A 25 0.25 -18.01 2.12
CA ALA A 25 1.20 -17.23 2.91
C ALA A 25 2.66 -17.67 2.63
N GLY A 26 3.56 -16.70 2.45
CA GLY A 26 4.97 -16.89 2.16
C GLY A 26 5.32 -16.95 0.67
N ASP A 27 4.31 -17.08 -0.21
CA ASP A 27 4.48 -17.11 -1.65
C ASP A 27 4.24 -15.70 -2.23
N PHE A 28 5.32 -15.00 -2.54
CA PHE A 28 5.35 -13.65 -3.11
C PHE A 28 6.77 -13.35 -3.62
N ASP A 29 6.97 -12.29 -4.38
CA ASP A 29 8.25 -11.97 -5.02
C ASP A 29 8.99 -10.82 -4.31
N TYR A 30 8.26 -9.79 -3.88
CA TYR A 30 8.84 -8.60 -3.23
C TYR A 30 7.83 -7.86 -2.36
N TYR A 31 8.27 -6.81 -1.66
CA TYR A 31 7.41 -5.93 -0.89
C TYR A 31 7.19 -4.59 -1.58
N VAL A 32 5.98 -4.04 -1.46
CA VAL A 32 5.72 -2.60 -1.62
C VAL A 32 5.54 -2.01 -0.23
N MET A 33 6.41 -1.08 0.14
CA MET A 33 6.19 -0.22 1.30
C MET A 33 5.38 1.00 0.84
N SER A 34 4.18 1.17 1.37
CA SER A 34 3.33 2.34 1.08
C SER A 34 3.40 3.35 2.21
N LEU A 35 3.79 4.58 1.88
CA LEU A 35 3.87 5.72 2.78
C LEU A 35 2.74 6.71 2.43
N SER A 36 1.76 6.86 3.31
CA SER A 36 0.65 7.80 3.13
C SER A 36 1.06 9.20 3.58
N TRP A 37 0.79 10.22 2.77
CA TRP A 37 0.83 11.61 3.24
C TRP A 37 -0.40 11.90 4.09
N THR A 38 -0.22 11.85 5.42
CA THR A 38 -1.33 11.89 6.39
C THR A 38 -2.22 13.12 6.24
N PRO A 39 -1.71 14.35 6.01
CA PRO A 39 -2.57 15.51 5.81
C PRO A 39 -3.55 15.38 4.65
N SER A 40 -3.12 14.87 3.49
CA SER A 40 -4.01 14.61 2.35
C SER A 40 -5.03 13.52 2.68
N TRP A 41 -4.62 12.44 3.38
CA TRP A 41 -5.55 11.39 3.81
C TRP A 41 -6.60 11.92 4.80
N CYS A 42 -6.21 12.80 5.71
CA CYS A 42 -7.13 13.42 6.66
C CYS A 42 -8.19 14.26 5.96
N ALA A 43 -7.78 15.09 5.00
CA ALA A 43 -8.69 15.91 4.19
C ALA A 43 -9.66 15.07 3.35
N LEU A 44 -9.22 13.91 2.83
CA LEU A 44 -10.02 13.06 1.96
C LEU A 44 -10.92 12.05 2.69
N GLU A 45 -10.50 11.55 3.85
CA GLU A 45 -11.16 10.42 4.52
C GLU A 45 -11.11 10.52 6.05
N GLY A 46 -9.98 10.93 6.62
CA GLY A 46 -9.74 10.83 8.06
C GLY A 46 -10.66 11.70 8.90
N ASP A 47 -10.93 12.93 8.44
CA ASP A 47 -11.78 13.90 9.15
C ASP A 47 -13.25 13.43 9.18
N GLU A 48 -13.77 12.94 8.06
CA GLU A 48 -15.12 12.37 7.99
C GLU A 48 -15.26 11.16 8.93
N ARG A 49 -14.18 10.40 9.11
CA ARG A 49 -14.13 9.23 10.00
C ARG A 49 -13.82 9.57 11.45
N ASN A 50 -13.61 10.85 11.79
CA ASN A 50 -13.14 11.30 13.11
C ASN A 50 -11.91 10.50 13.58
N SER A 51 -10.94 10.33 12.68
CA SER A 51 -9.74 9.55 12.99
C SER A 51 -8.83 10.34 13.93
N PRO A 52 -8.39 9.76 15.07
CA PRO A 52 -7.55 10.48 16.02
C PRO A 52 -6.17 10.86 15.45
N GLN A 53 -5.72 10.22 14.36
CA GLN A 53 -4.48 10.61 13.67
C GLN A 53 -4.58 11.95 12.93
N CYS A 54 -5.79 12.51 12.79
CA CYS A 54 -6.06 13.78 12.13
C CYS A 54 -6.31 14.94 13.09
N ASP A 55 -6.33 14.66 14.40
CA ASP A 55 -6.42 15.69 15.43
C ASP A 55 -5.22 16.64 15.33
N ALA A 56 -5.43 17.90 15.71
CA ALA A 56 -4.34 18.85 15.85
C ALA A 56 -3.27 18.30 16.81
N ASP A 57 -2.01 18.67 16.60
CA ASP A 57 -0.83 18.26 17.37
C ASP A 57 -0.33 16.82 17.17
N GLN A 58 -1.00 15.97 16.37
CA GLN A 58 -0.46 14.63 16.04
C GLN A 58 0.84 14.70 15.23
N GLY A 59 0.97 15.71 14.36
CA GLY A 59 2.21 15.98 13.62
C GLY A 59 2.64 14.89 12.63
N PHE A 60 1.71 14.02 12.20
CA PHE A 60 1.97 12.97 11.22
C PHE A 60 2.16 13.52 9.81
N GLY A 61 3.31 13.22 9.20
CA GLY A 61 3.60 13.51 7.79
C GLY A 61 3.40 12.25 6.94
N PHE A 62 4.45 11.79 6.28
CA PHE A 62 4.48 10.46 5.69
C PHE A 62 4.47 9.39 6.78
N THR A 63 3.38 8.61 6.85
CA THR A 63 3.21 7.47 7.77
C THR A 63 3.18 6.18 6.98
N LEU A 64 3.57 5.08 7.61
CA LEU A 64 3.45 3.75 7.04
C LEU A 64 1.98 3.37 6.90
N HIS A 65 1.47 3.34 5.67
CA HIS A 65 0.18 2.73 5.38
C HIS A 65 0.29 1.21 5.45
N GLY A 66 1.35 0.61 4.93
CA GLY A 66 1.61 -0.83 5.10
C GLY A 66 2.81 -1.34 4.32
N LEU A 67 3.22 -2.58 4.62
CA LEU A 67 4.24 -3.33 3.90
C LEU A 67 3.57 -4.53 3.21
N TRP A 68 3.45 -4.48 1.89
CA TRP A 68 2.58 -5.38 1.14
C TRP A 68 3.39 -6.40 0.34
N PRO A 69 3.24 -7.71 0.61
CA PRO A 69 3.74 -8.74 -0.30
C PRO A 69 3.13 -8.56 -1.69
N GLN A 70 3.95 -8.59 -2.73
CA GLN A 70 3.58 -8.47 -4.14
C GLN A 70 4.11 -9.67 -4.93
N TYR A 71 3.39 -10.05 -5.98
CA TYR A 71 3.97 -10.83 -7.08
C TYR A 71 4.58 -9.86 -8.11
N GLU A 72 5.38 -10.35 -9.05
CA GLU A 72 5.85 -9.55 -10.19
C GLU A 72 4.69 -8.94 -11.01
N SER A 73 3.50 -9.53 -10.92
CA SER A 73 2.25 -8.96 -11.41
C SER A 73 1.09 -9.33 -10.47
N GLY A 74 0.45 -8.33 -9.87
CA GLY A 74 -0.60 -8.51 -8.87
C GLY A 74 -0.05 -8.77 -7.47
N TRP A 75 -0.94 -9.13 -6.54
CA TRP A 75 -0.55 -9.33 -5.15
C TRP A 75 -1.50 -10.27 -4.40
N PRO A 76 -0.98 -11.01 -3.42
CA PRO A 76 -1.80 -11.85 -2.57
C PRO A 76 -2.61 -11.02 -1.56
N THR A 77 -3.82 -11.48 -1.21
CA THR A 77 -4.61 -10.87 -0.12
C THR A 77 -5.29 -11.90 0.77
N TYR A 78 -5.48 -11.55 2.05
CA TYR A 78 -6.22 -12.34 3.03
C TYR A 78 -5.78 -13.82 3.12
N CYS A 79 -4.49 -14.07 2.93
CA CYS A 79 -3.93 -15.42 2.80
C CYS A 79 -4.27 -16.37 3.96
N ARG A 80 -4.38 -17.66 3.67
CA ARG A 80 -4.49 -18.67 4.73
C ARG A 80 -3.12 -18.82 5.41
N THR A 81 -3.09 -18.75 6.74
CA THR A 81 -1.89 -18.90 7.56
C THR A 81 -2.21 -19.60 8.88
N SER A 82 -1.23 -20.33 9.43
CA SER A 82 -1.27 -20.86 10.80
C SER A 82 -0.86 -19.83 11.86
N GLU A 83 -0.29 -18.71 11.43
CA GLU A 83 0.14 -17.64 12.33
C GLU A 83 -1.05 -16.99 13.03
N ARG A 84 -0.84 -16.64 14.30
CA ARG A 84 -1.86 -15.95 15.10
C ARG A 84 -2.03 -14.52 14.60
N ASP A 85 -3.27 -14.05 14.64
CA ASP A 85 -3.55 -12.62 14.49
C ASP A 85 -2.83 -11.84 15.63
N PRO A 86 -2.45 -10.57 15.40
CA PRO A 86 -1.71 -9.79 16.37
C PRO A 86 -2.46 -9.54 17.67
N THR A 87 -1.74 -9.35 18.77
CA THR A 87 -2.34 -8.84 20.01
C THR A 87 -2.68 -7.35 19.87
N ARG A 88 -3.53 -6.84 20.78
CA ARG A 88 -3.81 -5.39 20.86
C ARG A 88 -2.55 -4.57 21.14
N SER A 89 -1.60 -5.11 21.91
CA SER A 89 -0.34 -4.41 22.19
C SER A 89 0.54 -4.32 20.96
N GLN A 90 0.61 -5.37 20.13
CA GLN A 90 1.37 -5.36 18.88
C GLN A 90 0.83 -4.29 17.90
N THR A 91 -0.49 -4.19 17.73
CA THR A 91 -1.06 -3.16 16.84
C THR A 91 -0.98 -1.76 17.44
N ALA A 92 -1.13 -1.60 18.76
CA ALA A 92 -0.94 -0.32 19.44
C ALA A 92 0.50 0.20 19.29
N ALA A 93 1.48 -0.69 19.34
CA ALA A 93 2.90 -0.36 19.17
C ALA A 93 3.26 0.09 17.74
N MET A 94 2.34 0.07 16.78
CA MET A 94 2.55 0.59 15.42
C MET A 94 1.83 1.91 15.17
N ALA A 95 1.04 2.41 16.13
CA ALA A 95 0.23 3.62 15.93
C ALA A 95 1.08 4.89 15.75
N ASP A 96 2.31 4.92 16.27
CA ASP A 96 3.28 6.00 16.09
C ASP A 96 3.81 6.12 14.64
N ILE A 97 3.74 5.06 13.85
CA ILE A 97 4.17 5.09 12.43
C ILE A 97 3.04 4.81 11.45
N MET A 98 1.92 4.23 11.89
CA MET A 98 0.74 3.93 11.06
C MET A 98 -0.47 4.81 11.40
N GLY A 99 -0.34 5.74 12.35
CA GLY A 99 -1.39 6.64 12.82
C GLY A 99 -2.45 5.99 13.73
N THR A 100 -2.88 4.75 13.46
CA THR A 100 -3.81 4.03 14.34
C THR A 100 -3.54 2.53 14.45
N SER A 101 -3.86 1.96 15.61
CA SER A 101 -3.82 0.51 15.84
C SER A 101 -4.84 -0.26 14.99
N GLY A 102 -5.95 0.39 14.63
CA GLY A 102 -6.95 -0.15 13.71
C GLY A 102 -6.39 -0.33 12.30
N LEU A 103 -5.60 0.63 11.80
CA LEU A 103 -4.91 0.49 10.52
C LEU A 103 -3.91 -0.66 10.57
N ALA A 104 -3.08 -0.74 11.62
CA ALA A 104 -2.12 -1.82 11.78
C ALA A 104 -2.80 -3.21 11.76
N TRP A 105 -3.93 -3.36 12.48
CA TRP A 105 -4.73 -4.58 12.44
C TRP A 105 -5.22 -4.91 11.02
N TYR A 106 -5.86 -3.95 10.35
CA TYR A 106 -6.38 -4.15 8.99
C TYR A 106 -5.29 -4.57 8.01
N GLN A 107 -4.14 -3.89 8.07
CA GLN A 107 -3.00 -4.13 7.18
C GLN A 107 -2.38 -5.49 7.41
N TRP A 108 -2.28 -5.94 8.67
CA TRP A 108 -1.96 -7.33 8.95
C TRP A 108 -2.98 -8.25 8.27
N LYS A 109 -4.29 -8.05 8.49
CA LYS A 109 -5.34 -9.00 8.03
C LYS A 109 -5.38 -9.13 6.53
N LYS A 110 -5.15 -8.05 5.79
CA LYS A 110 -5.21 -8.06 4.34
C LYS A 110 -3.89 -8.47 3.70
N HIS A 111 -2.77 -7.94 4.19
CA HIS A 111 -1.47 -8.06 3.52
C HIS A 111 -0.44 -8.78 4.39
N GLY A 112 -0.34 -8.45 5.68
CA GLY A 112 0.70 -8.99 6.56
C GLY A 112 0.71 -10.52 6.68
N ARG A 113 -0.45 -11.17 6.78
CA ARG A 113 -0.52 -12.65 6.74
C ARG A 113 0.09 -13.29 5.51
N CYS A 114 0.07 -12.61 4.39
CA CYS A 114 0.58 -13.14 3.14
C CYS A 114 2.11 -13.24 3.12
N SER A 115 2.81 -12.54 4.03
CA SER A 115 4.26 -12.65 4.17
C SER A 115 4.72 -14.03 4.66
N GLY A 116 3.84 -14.81 5.30
CA GLY A 116 4.22 -16.05 6.00
C GLY A 116 4.95 -15.81 7.33
N LEU A 117 5.17 -14.57 7.74
CA LEU A 117 5.76 -14.21 9.03
C LEU A 117 4.71 -14.25 10.14
N SER A 118 5.17 -14.48 11.37
CA SER A 118 4.37 -14.22 12.56
C SER A 118 3.98 -12.74 12.62
N SER A 119 2.90 -12.41 13.33
CA SER A 119 2.44 -11.03 13.47
C SER A 119 3.50 -10.08 14.06
N GLU A 120 4.27 -10.57 15.02
CA GLU A 120 5.40 -9.86 15.63
C GLU A 120 6.47 -9.56 14.58
N LYS A 121 6.95 -10.60 13.90
CA LYS A 121 8.03 -10.44 12.94
C LYS A 121 7.63 -9.60 11.74
N TYR A 122 6.37 -9.70 11.30
CA TYR A 122 5.85 -8.83 10.25
C TYR A 122 5.88 -7.35 10.65
N PHE A 123 5.44 -6.99 11.86
CA PHE A 123 5.45 -5.59 12.30
C PHE A 123 6.86 -5.06 12.56
N GLU A 124 7.78 -5.90 13.06
CA GLU A 124 9.21 -5.57 13.12
C GLU A 124 9.75 -5.26 11.73
N THR A 125 9.50 -6.14 10.75
CA THR A 125 9.95 -5.99 9.35
C THR A 125 9.35 -4.73 8.72
N ALA A 126 8.06 -4.46 8.97
CA ALA A 126 7.38 -3.28 8.46
C ALA A 126 7.95 -1.98 9.05
N ARG A 127 8.30 -1.99 10.34
CA ARG A 127 8.97 -0.85 10.99
C ARG A 127 10.40 -0.68 10.47
N GLU A 128 11.15 -1.76 10.31
CA GLU A 128 12.50 -1.75 9.73
C GLU A 128 12.49 -1.11 8.34
N ALA A 129 11.59 -1.57 7.46
CA ALA A 129 11.37 -0.98 6.14
C ALA A 129 11.05 0.52 6.24
N TYR A 130 10.10 0.91 7.10
CA TYR A 130 9.75 2.31 7.30
C TYR A 130 10.94 3.17 7.75
N THR A 131 11.78 2.65 8.65
CA THR A 131 12.96 3.37 9.15
C THR A 131 14.13 3.39 8.17
N SER A 132 14.17 2.45 7.20
CA SER A 132 15.24 2.39 6.20
C SER A 132 15.19 3.52 5.16
N VAL A 133 14.03 4.17 5.01
CA VAL A 133 13.83 5.27 4.05
C VAL A 133 13.80 6.61 4.77
N THR A 134 14.58 7.55 4.29
CA THR A 134 14.58 8.96 4.66
C THR A 134 13.44 9.68 3.94
N ARG A 135 12.51 10.25 4.70
CA ARG A 135 11.39 11.06 4.16
C ARG A 135 11.82 12.52 4.02
N PRO A 136 11.57 13.21 2.89
CA PRO A 136 12.00 14.60 2.72
C PRO A 136 11.31 15.56 3.68
N GLU A 137 12.09 16.23 4.53
CA GLU A 137 11.57 17.16 5.54
C GLU A 137 10.92 18.41 4.92
N VAL A 138 11.33 18.79 3.71
CA VAL A 138 10.76 19.94 2.98
C VAL A 138 9.23 19.88 2.87
N PHE A 139 8.66 18.68 2.74
CA PHE A 139 7.21 18.49 2.65
C PHE A 139 6.49 18.71 3.99
N ARG A 140 7.19 18.60 5.13
CA ARG A 140 6.62 18.97 6.43
C ARG A 140 6.52 20.49 6.60
N ASN A 141 7.28 21.25 5.83
CA ASN A 141 7.39 22.71 5.94
C ASN A 141 6.62 23.45 4.83
N LEU A 142 5.61 22.81 4.22
CA LEU A 142 4.77 23.46 3.22
C LEU A 142 3.99 24.63 3.86
N PRO A 143 4.13 25.87 3.35
CA PRO A 143 3.51 27.04 3.98
C PRO A 143 1.99 27.11 3.77
N ARG A 144 1.46 26.31 2.85
CA ARG A 144 0.05 26.19 2.46
C ARG A 144 -0.11 24.96 1.59
N GLU A 145 -1.33 24.67 1.17
CA GLU A 145 -1.57 23.68 0.12
C GLU A 145 -0.86 24.09 -1.18
N MET A 146 -0.13 23.13 -1.75
CA MET A 146 0.70 23.33 -2.94
C MET A 146 0.30 22.33 -4.01
N ARG A 147 0.14 22.81 -5.25
CA ARG A 147 -0.10 21.94 -6.40
C ARG A 147 1.24 21.57 -7.05
N LEU A 148 1.60 20.29 -6.99
CA LEU A 148 2.92 19.79 -7.36
C LEU A 148 2.81 18.71 -8.45
N PRO A 149 3.77 18.64 -9.40
CA PRO A 149 3.92 17.45 -10.22
C PRO A 149 4.48 16.29 -9.37
N PRO A 150 4.03 15.04 -9.58
CA PRO A 150 4.54 13.87 -8.84
C PRO A 150 6.06 13.69 -8.91
N SER A 151 6.67 14.06 -10.04
CA SER A 151 8.13 14.03 -10.22
C SER A 151 8.93 14.89 -9.24
N VAL A 152 8.34 15.94 -8.66
CA VAL A 152 9.00 16.73 -7.60
C VAL A 152 9.07 15.92 -6.29
N ILE A 153 8.05 15.10 -6.03
CA ILE A 153 7.99 14.26 -4.83
C ILE A 153 8.97 13.09 -5.01
N GLU A 154 8.92 12.43 -6.16
CA GLU A 154 9.87 11.38 -6.54
C GLU A 154 11.32 11.87 -6.42
N ALA A 155 11.67 12.97 -7.09
CA ALA A 155 13.04 13.50 -7.07
C ALA A 155 13.54 13.80 -5.64
N ALA A 156 12.69 14.35 -4.77
CA ALA A 156 13.05 14.62 -3.39
C ALA A 156 13.31 13.33 -2.58
N PHE A 157 12.59 12.24 -2.85
CA PHE A 157 12.87 10.95 -2.22
C PHE A 157 14.16 10.33 -2.78
N LEU A 158 14.37 10.35 -4.10
CA LEU A 158 15.56 9.79 -4.73
C LEU A 158 16.84 10.51 -4.29
N GLU A 159 16.80 11.83 -4.09
CA GLU A 159 17.95 12.62 -3.60
C GLU A 159 18.42 12.21 -2.19
N LEU A 160 17.52 11.68 -1.35
CA LEU A 160 17.81 11.34 0.05
C LEU A 160 18.03 9.85 0.31
N ASN A 161 17.82 8.99 -0.69
CA ASN A 161 17.79 7.54 -0.52
C ASN A 161 18.59 6.84 -1.62
N ASP A 162 19.91 6.77 -1.41
CA ASP A 162 20.82 6.05 -2.30
C ASP A 162 20.35 4.60 -2.52
N GLY A 163 20.37 4.16 -3.77
CA GLY A 163 19.98 2.82 -4.19
C GLY A 163 18.51 2.66 -4.56
N ILE A 164 17.64 3.65 -4.29
CA ILE A 164 16.32 3.70 -4.92
C ILE A 164 16.50 4.23 -6.34
N GLU A 165 16.19 3.39 -7.32
CA GLU A 165 16.11 3.78 -8.74
C GLU A 165 14.76 4.48 -9.02
N PRO A 166 14.63 5.29 -10.09
CA PRO A 166 13.37 5.94 -10.45
C PRO A 166 12.18 4.98 -10.50
N ASP A 167 12.32 3.85 -11.21
CA ASP A 167 11.27 2.83 -11.30
C ASP A 167 11.14 1.95 -10.02
N GLY A 168 11.90 2.24 -8.96
CA GLY A 168 11.77 1.62 -7.64
C GLY A 168 10.81 2.36 -6.71
N LEU A 169 10.30 3.53 -7.14
CA LEU A 169 9.38 4.38 -6.42
C LEU A 169 8.22 4.80 -7.32
N THR A 170 7.02 4.96 -6.75
CA THR A 170 5.90 5.58 -7.46
C THR A 170 5.09 6.47 -6.55
N VAL A 171 4.55 7.55 -7.09
CA VAL A 171 3.71 8.53 -6.40
C VAL A 171 2.27 8.36 -6.86
N THR A 172 1.38 8.06 -5.91
CA THR A 172 -0.05 7.90 -6.21
C THR A 172 -0.84 9.14 -5.81
N CYS A 173 -1.89 9.42 -6.56
CA CYS A 173 -2.82 10.50 -6.28
C CYS A 173 -4.25 9.95 -6.14
N LYS A 174 -5.06 10.62 -5.33
CA LYS A 174 -6.50 10.36 -5.20
C LYS A 174 -7.26 11.68 -5.10
N SER A 175 -8.37 11.79 -5.84
CA SER A 175 -9.23 12.98 -5.83
C SER A 175 -8.44 14.30 -5.99
N SER A 176 -7.52 14.34 -6.96
CA SER A 176 -6.62 15.46 -7.23
C SER A 176 -5.57 15.79 -6.16
N MET A 177 -5.41 14.96 -5.12
CA MET A 177 -4.36 15.14 -4.10
C MET A 177 -3.28 14.06 -4.17
N ILE A 178 -2.03 14.42 -3.85
CA ILE A 178 -0.95 13.47 -3.60
C ILE A 178 -1.34 12.64 -2.38
N GLN A 179 -1.33 11.31 -2.52
CA GLN A 179 -1.83 10.39 -1.51
C GLN A 179 -0.72 9.54 -0.89
N GLU A 180 0.06 8.85 -1.72
CA GLU A 180 1.08 7.93 -1.23
C GLU A 180 2.36 8.01 -2.04
N VAL A 181 3.45 7.65 -1.39
CA VAL A 181 4.71 7.24 -2.02
C VAL A 181 4.88 5.75 -1.76
N ARG A 182 5.05 4.96 -2.81
CA ARG A 182 5.22 3.52 -2.72
C ARG A 182 6.62 3.16 -3.19
N ILE A 183 7.32 2.35 -2.40
CA ILE A 183 8.72 1.98 -2.63
C ILE A 183 8.80 0.45 -2.67
N CYS A 184 9.45 -0.08 -3.70
CA CYS A 184 9.60 -1.52 -3.88
C CYS A 184 10.90 -2.03 -3.26
N LEU A 185 10.77 -3.06 -2.44
CA LEU A 185 11.85 -3.64 -1.66
C LEU A 185 11.89 -5.14 -1.90
N THR A 186 13.07 -5.74 -1.96
CA THR A 186 13.26 -7.18 -1.90
C THR A 186 12.76 -7.73 -0.55
N LYS A 187 12.71 -9.07 -0.40
CA LYS A 187 12.28 -9.70 0.85
C LYS A 187 13.19 -9.40 2.06
N ASP A 188 14.45 -9.09 1.78
CA ASP A 188 15.48 -8.63 2.70
C ASP A 188 15.53 -7.09 2.84
N LEU A 189 14.50 -6.39 2.33
CA LEU A 189 14.30 -4.94 2.45
C LEU A 189 15.32 -4.07 1.69
N THR A 190 16.00 -4.62 0.70
CA THR A 190 16.86 -3.85 -0.20
C THR A 190 16.01 -3.19 -1.30
N PRO A 191 16.25 -1.92 -1.68
CA PRO A 191 15.57 -1.30 -2.81
C PRO A 191 15.67 -2.13 -4.11
N ARG A 192 14.58 -2.17 -4.87
CA ARG A 192 14.53 -2.77 -6.21
C ARG A 192 13.58 -2.01 -7.11
N ILE A 193 13.68 -2.25 -8.41
CA ILE A 193 12.68 -1.81 -9.39
C ILE A 193 11.34 -2.52 -9.09
N CYS A 194 10.26 -1.75 -9.15
CA CYS A 194 8.89 -2.21 -8.97
C CYS A 194 8.41 -3.12 -10.11
N GLY A 195 7.36 -3.90 -9.83
CA GLY A 195 6.61 -4.59 -10.89
C GLY A 195 5.95 -3.60 -11.86
N GLN A 196 5.75 -4.00 -13.10
CA GLN A 196 5.19 -3.14 -14.17
C GLN A 196 3.76 -2.65 -13.88
N ASP A 197 3.01 -3.37 -13.05
CA ASP A 197 1.69 -2.97 -12.60
C ASP A 197 1.73 -1.93 -11.47
N VAL A 198 2.87 -1.83 -10.77
CA VAL A 198 3.12 -0.86 -9.68
C VAL A 198 3.72 0.45 -10.20
N ILE A 199 4.61 0.42 -11.21
CA ILE A 199 5.25 1.64 -11.80
C ILE A 199 4.20 2.50 -12.51
N ARG A 200 3.45 3.29 -11.74
CA ARG A 200 2.27 4.04 -12.21
C ARG A 200 2.05 5.28 -11.37
N ASP A 201 2.83 6.31 -11.70
CA ASP A 201 2.60 7.63 -11.17
C ASP A 201 1.26 8.20 -11.65
N CYS A 202 0.64 9.03 -10.81
CA CYS A 202 -0.40 9.92 -11.32
C CYS A 202 0.19 10.85 -12.41
N GLN A 203 -0.57 11.05 -13.48
CA GLN A 203 -0.09 11.75 -14.68
C GLN A 203 -0.46 13.24 -14.69
N TYR A 204 -0.80 13.80 -13.53
CA TYR A 204 -1.26 15.19 -13.40
C TYR A 204 -0.72 15.81 -12.13
N ASN A 205 -0.55 17.14 -12.15
CA ASN A 205 -0.21 17.88 -10.94
C ASN A 205 -1.34 17.76 -9.93
N ALA A 206 -1.00 17.46 -8.69
CA ALA A 206 -1.94 17.21 -7.62
C ALA A 206 -1.62 18.06 -6.39
N ASP A 207 -2.63 18.29 -5.57
CA ASP A 207 -2.53 19.12 -4.38
C ASP A 207 -1.90 18.31 -3.24
N MET A 208 -0.98 18.93 -2.51
CA MET A 208 -0.35 18.37 -1.32
C MET A 208 -0.67 19.29 -0.14
N ALA A 209 -1.48 18.77 0.79
CA ALA A 209 -1.89 19.51 1.98
C ALA A 209 -0.67 19.77 2.91
N PRO A 210 -0.62 20.92 3.60
CA PRO A 210 0.42 21.18 4.59
C PRO A 210 0.23 20.31 5.84
N MET A 211 1.22 20.27 6.72
CA MET A 211 1.08 19.63 8.03
C MET A 211 -0.09 20.22 8.82
N ARG A 212 -0.72 19.38 9.65
CA ARG A 212 -1.84 19.74 10.55
C ARG A 212 -1.33 20.12 11.93
#